data_AF-A0A0A2AE06-F1
#
_entry.id   AF-A0A0A2AE06-F1
#
_cell.length_a   1.000
_cell.length_b   1.000
_cell.length_c   1.000
_cell.angle_alpha   90.00
_cell.angle_beta   90.00
_cell.angle_gamma   90.00
#
_symmetry.space_group_name_H-M   'P 1'
#
loop_
_entity.id
_entity.type
_entity.pdbx_description
1 polymer ?
#
loop_
_entity_poly.entity_id
_entity_poly.type
_entity_poly.pdbx_seq_one_letter_code
_entity_poly.pdbx_strand_id
1 'polypeptide(L)' 'MITGDIVQEKAEITKIHRFEFLSENIVMCIFTLGSKFTYKGTPNDDLPTVTSIFKKVNNVWKMHWMQRSTGNSDLSLWD' A
#
# COMPACT_ATOMS: atom_id res chain seq x y z
N MET A 1 12.27 7.63 5.56
CA MET A 1 12.14 9.08 5.25
C MET A 1 11.86 9.75 6.57
N ILE A 2 12.79 10.58 7.07
CA ILE A 2 12.62 11.31 8.32
C ILE A 2 12.20 12.71 7.91
N THR A 3 10.91 13.00 7.98
CA THR A 3 10.44 14.40 7.94
C THR A 3 10.16 14.79 9.40
N GLY A 4 10.32 16.06 9.76
CA GLY A 4 10.38 16.48 11.17
C GLY A 4 9.22 16.01 12.06
N ASP A 5 8.05 15.71 11.49
CA ASP A 5 6.89 15.23 12.22
C ASP A 5 6.67 13.72 12.14
N ILE A 6 7.23 13.01 11.13
CA ILE A 6 6.99 11.58 10.89
C ILE A 6 8.31 10.81 10.86
N VAL A 7 8.40 9.81 11.73
CA VAL A 7 9.46 8.80 11.71
C VAL A 7 8.84 7.48 11.26
N GLN A 8 9.12 7.07 10.02
CA GLN A 8 8.71 5.75 9.52
C GLN A 8 9.68 4.68 10.02
N GLU A 9 9.17 3.69 10.75
CA GLU A 9 9.96 2.59 11.30
C GLU A 9 9.88 1.34 10.42
N LYS A 10 8.68 1.05 9.91
CA LYS A 10 8.41 -0.13 9.10
C LYS A 10 7.32 0.15 8.08
N ALA A 11 7.47 -0.34 6.85
CA ALA A 11 6.40 -0.37 5.84
C ALA A 11 6.60 -1.60 4.96
N GLU A 12 5.63 -2.50 4.94
CA GLU A 12 5.71 -3.74 4.14
C GLU A 12 4.34 -4.15 3.60
N ILE A 13 4.33 -4.82 2.45
CA ILE A 13 3.13 -5.49 1.95
C ILE A 13 2.94 -6.77 2.76
N THR A 14 1.88 -6.84 3.55
CA THR A 14 1.63 -7.99 4.46
C THR A 14 0.88 -9.12 3.78
N LYS A 15 -0.07 -8.79 2.88
CA LYS A 15 -0.84 -9.77 2.09
C LYS A 15 -1.23 -9.14 0.75
N ILE A 16 -1.05 -9.90 -0.34
CA ILE A 16 -1.59 -9.54 -1.67
C ILE A 16 -2.93 -10.27 -1.81
N HIS A 17 -3.99 -9.51 -2.05
CA HIS A 17 -5.36 -10.03 -2.17
C HIS A 17 -5.75 -10.27 -3.62
N ARG A 18 -5.27 -9.43 -4.53
CA ARG A 18 -5.52 -9.57 -5.97
C ARG A 18 -4.34 -9.02 -6.76
N PHE A 19 -3.91 -9.75 -7.78
CA PHE A 19 -2.95 -9.29 -8.76
C PHE A 19 -3.43 -9.71 -10.15
N GLU A 20 -3.67 -8.75 -11.03
CA GLU A 20 -4.33 -9.00 -12.30
C GLU A 20 -3.83 -8.06 -13.39
N PHE A 21 -3.55 -8.63 -14.57
CA PHE A 21 -3.37 -7.84 -15.78
C PHE A 21 -4.74 -7.46 -16.33
N LEU A 22 -5.06 -6.16 -16.31
CA LEU A 22 -6.27 -5.62 -16.95
C LEU A 22 -6.06 -5.43 -18.47
N SER A 23 -4.80 -5.35 -18.90
CA SER A 23 -4.34 -5.41 -20.29
C SER A 23 -2.84 -5.71 -20.31
N GLU A 24 -2.22 -5.81 -21.48
CA GLU A 24 -0.76 -5.99 -21.63
C GLU A 24 0.06 -4.93 -20.86
N ASN A 25 -0.46 -3.70 -20.76
CA ASN A 25 0.27 -2.56 -20.21
C ASN A 25 -0.37 -1.98 -18.93
N ILE A 26 -1.36 -2.65 -18.34
CA ILE A 26 -2.03 -2.21 -17.10
C ILE A 26 -2.19 -3.39 -16.15
N VAL A 27 -1.73 -3.21 -14.90
CA VAL A 27 -1.86 -4.19 -13.81
C VAL A 27 -2.59 -3.56 -12.64
N MET A 28 -3.54 -4.29 -12.06
CA MET A 28 -4.12 -3.97 -10.76
C MET A 28 -3.50 -4.86 -9.69
N CYS A 29 -3.12 -4.25 -8.58
CA CYS A 29 -2.68 -4.97 -7.38
C CYS A 29 -3.43 -4.43 -6.16
N ILE A 30 -4.15 -5.31 -5.47
CA ILE A 30 -4.85 -5.02 -4.22
C ILE A 30 -4.11 -5.75 -3.11
N PHE A 31 -3.73 -5.03 -2.06
CA PHE A 31 -2.92 -5.59 -0.97
C PHE A 31 -3.16 -4.85 0.35
N THR A 32 -2.80 -5.49 1.47
CA THR A 32 -2.68 -4.81 2.76
C THR A 32 -1.26 -4.30 2.95
N LEU A 33 -1.13 -3.03 3.34
CA LEU A 33 0.16 -2.42 3.70
C LEU A 33 0.25 -2.32 5.22
N GLY A 34 1.17 -3.04 5.84
CA GLY A 34 1.45 -2.92 7.27
C GLY A 34 2.53 -1.86 7.51
N SER A 35 2.23 -0.87 8.35
CA SER A 35 3.15 0.23 8.67
C SER A 35 3.23 0.49 10.17
N LYS A 36 4.43 0.83 10.63
CA LYS A 36 4.69 1.40 11.95
C LYS A 36 5.39 2.74 11.77
N PHE A 37 4.85 3.78 12.40
CA PHE A 37 5.44 5.11 12.35
C PHE A 37 5.10 5.91 13.61
N THR A 38 5.95 6.88 13.93
CA THR A 38 5.69 7.86 14.97
C THR A 38 5.32 9.20 14.32
N TYR A 39 4.17 9.79 14.69
CA TYR A 39 3.76 11.13 14.29
C TYR A 39 3.72 12.06 15.50
N LYS A 40 4.52 13.14 15.49
CA LYS A 40 4.61 14.12 16.59
C LYS A 40 4.75 13.48 17.98
N GLY A 41 5.63 12.48 18.08
CA GLY A 41 5.90 11.73 19.31
C GLY A 41 4.89 10.63 19.66
N THR A 42 3.82 10.45 18.86
CA THR A 42 2.82 9.39 19.09
C THR A 42 3.06 8.20 18.16
N PRO A 43 3.28 6.98 18.67
CA PRO A 43 3.37 5.77 17.86
C PRO A 43 2.03 5.40 17.23
N ASN A 44 2.07 4.93 15.98
CA ASN A 44 0.90 4.48 15.24
C ASN A 44 1.21 3.14 14.55
N ASP A 45 0.28 2.20 14.69
CA ASP A 45 0.18 1.02 13.83
C ASP A 45 -0.88 1.31 12.76
N ASP A 46 -0.58 0.99 11.50
CA ASP A 46 -1.44 1.31 10.36
C ASP A 46 -1.50 0.12 9.39
N LEU A 47 -2.71 -0.32 9.11
CA LEU A 47 -3.02 -1.53 8.35
C LEU A 47 -4.17 -1.29 7.34
N PRO A 48 -4.00 -0.41 6.33
CA PRO A 48 -4.97 -0.21 5.26
C PRO A 48 -5.02 -1.35 4.24
N THR A 49 -6.18 -1.51 3.62
CA THR A 49 -6.27 -2.09 2.28
C THR A 49 -5.93 -1.03 1.23
N VAL A 50 -5.12 -1.39 0.25
CA VAL A 50 -4.67 -0.53 -0.84
C VAL A 50 -5.15 -1.13 -2.16
N THR A 51 -5.75 -0.31 -3.01
CA THR A 51 -5.90 -0.61 -4.45
C THR A 51 -4.89 0.22 -5.22
N SER A 52 -4.04 -0.44 -6.00
CA SER A 52 -3.03 0.19 -6.84
C SER A 52 -3.19 -0.22 -8.30
N ILE A 53 -2.98 0.74 -9.20
CA ILE A 53 -2.93 0.50 -10.65
C ILE A 53 -1.54 0.88 -11.13
N PHE A 54 -0.91 -0.04 -11.85
CA PHE A 54 0.36 0.15 -12.52
C PHE A 54 0.14 0.26 -14.03
N LYS A 55 0.87 1.17 -14.66
CA LYS A 55 0.90 1.33 -16.11
C LYS A 55 2.33 1.16 -16.62
N LYS A 56 2.50 0.40 -17.70
CA LYS A 56 3.79 0.27 -18.38
C LYS A 56 4.01 1.51 -19.26
N VAL A 57 5.11 2.22 -19.02
CA VAL A 57 5.51 3.42 -19.78
C VAL A 57 6.96 3.24 -20.19
N ASN A 58 7.23 3.28 -21.50
CA ASN A 58 8.56 3.02 -22.07
C ASN A 58 9.17 1.70 -21.57
N ASN A 59 8.36 0.63 -21.58
CA ASN A 59 8.71 -0.71 -21.11
C ASN A 59 9.03 -0.82 -19.60
N VAL A 60 8.78 0.21 -18.80
CA VAL A 60 8.96 0.20 -17.33
C VAL A 60 7.62 0.32 -16.64
N TRP A 61 7.34 -0.56 -15.67
CA TRP A 61 6.14 -0.48 -14.84
C TRP A 61 6.25 0.68 -13.85
N LYS A 62 5.23 1.54 -13.83
CA LYS A 62 5.13 2.66 -12.89
C LYS A 62 3.79 2.61 -12.18
N MET A 63 3.77 2.94 -10.90
CA MET A 63 2.52 3.17 -10.18
C MET A 63 1.83 4.40 -10.79
N HIS A 64 0.57 4.24 -11.19
CA HIS A 64 -0.22 5.26 -11.87
C HIS A 64 -1.39 5.76 -11.02
N TRP A 65 -1.93 4.88 -10.17
CA TRP A 65 -2.95 5.24 -9.18
C TRP A 65 -2.74 4.43 -7.91
N MET A 66 -3.07 5.04 -6.77
CA MET A 66 -3.12 4.36 -5.48
C MET A 66 -4.19 5.02 -4.61
N GLN A 67 -5.09 4.20 -4.10
CA GLN A 67 -6.04 4.61 -3.07
C GLN A 67 -5.92 3.63 -1.90
N ARG A 68 -6.08 4.14 -0.68
CA ARG A 68 -6.04 3.35 0.54
C ARG A 68 -7.28 3.61 1.40
N SER A 69 -7.65 2.61 2.20
CA SER A 69 -8.65 2.74 3.26
C SER A 69 -8.05 3.38 4.53
N THR A 70 -8.89 3.49 5.57
CA THR A 70 -8.44 3.68 6.96
C THR A 70 -7.53 2.53 7.40
N GLY A 71 -6.68 2.82 8.38
CA GLY A 71 -5.57 1.99 8.87
C GLY A 71 -5.89 0.81 9.77
N ASN A 72 -7.13 0.33 9.80
CA ASN A 72 -7.59 -0.65 10.77
C ASN A 72 -8.41 -1.76 10.09
N SER A 73 -7.93 -2.24 8.94
CA SER A 73 -8.62 -3.32 8.22
C SER A 73 -8.63 -4.62 9.01
N ASP A 74 -9.75 -5.33 8.95
CA ASP A 74 -9.89 -6.68 9.50
C ASP A 74 -9.38 -7.69 8.46
N LEU A 75 -8.25 -8.34 8.76
CA LEU A 75 -7.62 -9.30 7.85
C LEU A 75 -8.42 -10.61 7.70
N SER A 76 -9.28 -10.95 8.66
CA SER A 76 -10.08 -12.18 8.61
C SER A 76 -11.15 -12.16 7.52
N LEU A 77 -11.49 -10.98 7.00
CA LEU A 77 -12.45 -10.83 5.90
C LEU A 77 -11.86 -11.15 4.52
N TRP A 78 -10.55 -11.44 4.44
CA TRP A 78 -9.84 -11.78 3.21
C TRP A 78 -9.54 -13.28 3.07
N ASP A 79 -10.15 -14.13 3.91
CA ASP A 79 -10.00 -15.59 3.86
C ASP A 79 -10.78 -16.21 2.69
#